data_AF-A0A7S1AHS7-F1
#
_entry.id   AF-A0A7S1AHS7-F1
#
_cell.length_a   1.000
_cell.length_b   1.000
_cell.length_c   1.000
_cell.angle_alpha   90.00
_cell.angle_beta   90.00
_cell.angle_gamma   90.00
#
_symmetry.space_group_name_H-M   'P 1'
#
loop_
_entity.id
_entity.type
_entity.pdbx_description
1 polymer ?
#
loop_
_entity_poly.entity_id
_entity_poly.type
_entity_poly.pdbx_seq_one_letter_code
_entity_poly.pdbx_strand_id
1 'polypeptide(L)'
;EEPTQNHEGAKDLLQFIMSDEYMHRIVHLIDIPTRSSLRKWKFDQATNKTVADGGDHLISKVYQFLDETDVTFQFFDRDTNREMTNLAFDVFRLLLDSRPGDDLSSSDLLQQMLEDLDAARLEAYQQQVSQPYVEPPSGTYEGSIIVNATVVLDGSEVIYSDHEDTWPEAGSPIFPASGLELPVGEHTLRFIATKDGLKQSTVVFRNFILVDPDGGASLQQDYLEIILGSICAAVGVVVLAVCTFTVWRIIVAFRQKRRMELEQVHRDEELVKNACCGLRTLSQPMACISAGLFLTLGRLVTCECLRDAGYLIFLDSWSDAILAKRSKTIIFFSHQWLDWGKPDPFNKQYDAMASAVKSTVDRLKSAGKGANLSDVWIWVDYMCVAQRNREAQKLAISSLQAYASLSDYFIIIAPTANHCSTGGGCDL
;
A
#
# COMPACT_ATOMS: atom_id res chain seq x y z
N GLU A 1 15.87 -20.98 5.37
CA GLU A 1 14.77 -20.44 6.16
C GLU A 1 14.35 -19.13 5.51
N GLU A 2 13.13 -19.08 4.98
CA GLU A 2 12.56 -17.96 4.22
C GLU A 2 11.97 -16.90 5.16
N PRO A 3 11.92 -15.61 4.75
CA PRO A 3 11.19 -14.56 5.46
C PRO A 3 9.82 -14.32 4.80
N THR A 4 8.75 -14.90 5.35
CA THR A 4 7.36 -14.73 4.85
C THR A 4 6.34 -14.60 5.99
N GLN A 5 6.55 -13.69 6.96
CA GLN A 5 5.62 -13.54 8.11
C GLN A 5 5.22 -12.11 8.53
N ASN A 6 5.45 -11.06 7.73
CA ASN A 6 5.24 -9.67 8.20
C ASN A 6 3.87 -9.03 7.88
N HIS A 7 2.98 -9.64 7.10
CA HIS A 7 1.73 -9.01 6.70
C HIS A 7 0.48 -9.39 7.53
N GLU A 8 0.52 -10.48 8.30
CA GLU A 8 -0.60 -10.85 9.20
C GLU A 8 -0.59 -10.03 10.50
N GLY A 9 0.59 -9.69 11.03
CA GLY A 9 0.72 -9.01 12.32
C GLY A 9 0.09 -7.59 12.38
N ALA A 10 0.04 -6.84 11.28
CA ALA A 10 -0.56 -5.50 11.27
C ALA A 10 -2.09 -5.53 11.30
N LYS A 11 -2.71 -6.49 10.60
CA LYS A 11 -4.16 -6.69 10.61
C LYS A 11 -4.64 -7.29 11.94
N ASP A 12 -3.88 -8.22 12.50
CA ASP A 12 -4.19 -8.80 13.80
C ASP A 12 -4.03 -7.76 14.92
N LEU A 13 -3.04 -6.87 14.82
CA LEU A 13 -2.88 -5.74 15.73
C LEU A 13 -4.05 -4.75 15.60
N LEU A 14 -4.51 -4.44 14.38
CA LEU A 14 -5.68 -3.61 14.13
C LEU A 14 -6.97 -4.23 14.71
N GLN A 15 -7.15 -5.53 14.53
CA GLN A 15 -8.32 -6.25 15.04
C GLN A 15 -8.29 -6.38 16.57
N PHE A 16 -7.11 -6.55 17.16
CA PHE A 16 -6.87 -6.49 18.60
C PHE A 16 -7.18 -5.09 19.16
N ILE A 17 -6.61 -4.04 18.55
CA ILE A 17 -6.81 -2.63 18.92
C ILE A 17 -8.30 -2.22 18.89
N MET A 18 -9.08 -2.74 17.93
CA MET A 18 -10.50 -2.36 17.80
C MET A 18 -11.47 -3.18 18.67
N SER A 19 -10.99 -4.21 19.37
CA SER A 19 -11.87 -5.19 20.04
C SER A 19 -12.05 -5.03 21.54
N ASP A 20 -11.31 -4.12 22.19
CA ASP A 20 -11.20 -4.09 23.66
C ASP A 20 -11.57 -2.72 24.29
N GLU A 21 -12.33 -2.76 25.39
CA GLU A 21 -12.80 -1.62 26.20
C GLU A 21 -11.62 -0.78 26.73
N TYR A 22 -10.45 -1.41 26.85
CA TYR A 22 -9.17 -0.80 27.23
C TYR A 22 -8.66 0.25 26.24
N MET A 23 -8.88 0.05 24.92
CA MET A 23 -8.39 1.00 23.92
C MET A 23 -9.21 2.29 23.89
N HIS A 24 -10.48 2.25 24.27
CA HIS A 24 -11.29 3.46 24.44
C HIS A 24 -10.75 4.34 25.59
N ARG A 25 -10.12 3.74 26.61
CA ARG A 25 -9.41 4.48 27.68
C ARG A 25 -8.06 4.99 27.18
N ILE A 26 -7.29 4.17 26.47
CA ILE A 26 -5.98 4.55 25.90
C ILE A 26 -6.10 5.70 24.90
N VAL A 27 -7.08 5.68 23.99
CA VAL A 27 -7.28 6.76 23.01
C VAL A 27 -7.71 8.08 23.68
N HIS A 28 -8.34 8.03 24.86
CA HIS A 28 -8.72 9.21 25.64
C HIS A 28 -7.65 9.70 26.63
N LEU A 29 -6.70 8.84 27.00
CA LEU A 29 -5.62 9.14 27.96
C LEU A 29 -4.30 9.46 27.25
N ILE A 30 -4.04 8.84 26.11
CA ILE A 30 -2.81 8.99 25.34
C ILE A 30 -3.05 9.98 24.20
N ASP A 31 -2.67 11.22 24.43
CA ASP A 31 -2.51 12.19 23.34
C ASP A 31 -1.41 11.69 22.41
N ILE A 32 -1.77 11.38 21.17
CA ILE A 32 -0.84 10.84 20.21
C ILE A 32 0.17 11.94 19.82
N PRO A 33 1.49 11.71 19.88
CA PRO A 33 2.47 12.75 19.58
C PRO A 33 2.39 13.20 18.12
N THR A 34 2.46 14.52 17.89
CA THR A 34 2.49 15.08 16.52
C THR A 34 3.67 14.53 15.72
N ARG A 35 3.56 14.53 14.38
CA ARG A 35 4.67 14.18 13.47
C ARG A 35 5.94 15.00 13.77
N SER A 36 5.79 16.24 14.22
CA SER A 36 6.89 17.11 14.67
C SER A 36 7.52 16.63 15.98
N SER A 37 6.72 16.25 16.97
CA SER A 37 7.20 15.70 18.25
C SER A 37 7.94 14.38 18.06
N LEU A 38 7.45 13.51 17.15
CA LEU A 38 8.10 12.27 16.74
C LEU A 38 9.51 12.49 16.17
N ARG A 39 9.68 13.50 15.29
CA ARG A 39 10.99 13.83 14.70
C ARG A 39 11.97 14.36 15.75
N LYS A 40 11.49 15.18 16.68
CA LYS A 40 12.33 15.75 17.75
C LYS A 40 12.72 14.70 18.79
N TRP A 41 11.80 13.83 19.21
CA TRP A 41 12.11 12.69 20.08
C TRP A 41 13.16 11.77 19.45
N LYS A 42 13.04 11.47 18.13
CA LYS A 42 14.06 10.73 17.39
C LYS A 42 15.42 11.42 17.41
N PHE A 43 15.44 12.74 17.29
CA PHE A 43 16.66 13.55 17.35
C PHE A 43 17.29 13.55 18.76
N ASP A 44 16.47 13.66 19.81
CA ASP A 44 16.88 13.67 21.21
C ASP A 44 17.33 12.28 21.70
N GLN A 45 16.77 11.19 21.16
CA GLN A 45 17.23 9.82 21.41
C GLN A 45 18.52 9.50 20.64
N ALA A 46 18.64 9.96 19.38
CA ALA A 46 19.85 9.76 18.58
C ALA A 46 21.09 10.46 19.16
N THR A 47 20.89 11.52 19.95
CA THR A 47 21.95 12.23 20.67
C THR A 47 22.33 11.54 21.99
N ASN A 48 21.47 10.70 22.56
CA ASN A 48 21.76 9.84 23.72
C ASN A 48 22.18 8.44 23.25
N LYS A 49 23.50 8.20 23.20
CA LYS A 49 24.19 7.06 22.55
C LYS A 49 23.82 5.63 22.99
N THR A 50 22.81 5.41 23.83
CA THR A 50 22.52 4.11 24.45
C THR A 50 21.31 3.35 23.90
N VAL A 51 20.52 3.89 22.96
CA VAL A 51 19.25 3.25 22.52
C VAL A 51 19.10 3.14 20.98
N ALA A 52 20.21 3.04 20.25
CA ALA A 52 20.20 3.23 18.78
C ALA A 52 19.58 2.10 17.94
N ASP A 53 19.52 0.85 18.43
CA ASP A 53 19.13 -0.29 17.55
C ASP A 53 17.63 -0.65 17.57
N GLY A 54 16.83 -0.10 18.50
CA GLY A 54 15.40 -0.46 18.62
C GLY A 54 14.39 0.62 18.21
N GLY A 55 14.80 1.89 18.16
CA GLY A 55 13.88 3.03 18.01
C GLY A 55 13.30 3.23 16.60
N ASP A 56 14.05 2.86 15.55
CA ASP A 56 13.65 3.11 14.16
C ASP A 56 12.50 2.21 13.69
N HIS A 57 12.46 0.97 14.20
CA HIS A 57 11.41 0.01 13.87
C HIS A 57 10.07 0.38 14.53
N LEU A 58 10.11 0.87 15.78
CA LEU A 58 8.93 1.33 16.51
C LEU A 58 8.31 2.56 15.85
N ILE A 59 9.14 3.55 15.50
CA ILE A 59 8.69 4.77 14.83
C ILE A 59 8.05 4.45 13.48
N SER A 60 8.64 3.54 12.69
CA SER A 60 8.08 3.13 11.41
C SER A 60 6.71 2.46 11.56
N LYS A 61 6.53 1.63 12.60
CA LYS A 61 5.23 1.01 12.93
C LYS A 61 4.19 2.03 13.38
N VAL A 62 4.58 3.04 14.16
CA VAL A 62 3.69 4.14 14.58
C VAL A 62 3.27 4.99 13.38
N TYR A 63 4.18 5.32 12.46
CA TYR A 63 3.82 6.04 11.22
C TYR A 63 2.89 5.22 10.32
N GLN A 64 3.13 3.92 10.19
CA GLN A 64 2.27 3.02 9.43
C GLN A 64 0.87 2.94 10.06
N PHE A 65 0.78 2.80 11.39
CA PHE A 65 -0.48 2.82 12.12
C PHE A 65 -1.26 4.13 11.92
N LEU A 66 -0.58 5.27 11.97
CA LEU A 66 -1.19 6.59 11.74
C LEU A 66 -1.72 6.78 10.32
N ASP A 67 -1.01 6.26 9.31
CA ASP A 67 -1.42 6.34 7.91
C ASP A 67 -2.57 5.37 7.58
N GLU A 68 -2.66 4.24 8.28
CA GLU A 68 -3.69 3.20 8.02
C GLU A 68 -5.03 3.45 8.74
N THR A 69 -5.06 4.25 9.81
CA THR A 69 -6.26 4.40 10.66
C THR A 69 -7.15 5.61 10.34
N ASP A 70 -6.71 6.55 9.49
CA ASP A 70 -7.44 7.77 9.06
C ASP A 70 -8.15 8.53 10.20
N VAL A 71 -7.58 8.51 11.40
CA VAL A 71 -8.14 9.22 12.57
C VAL A 71 -7.54 10.60 12.68
N THR A 72 -8.38 11.62 12.56
CA THR A 72 -8.02 13.04 12.79
C THR A 72 -8.13 13.35 14.28
N PHE A 73 -6.99 13.38 14.98
CA PHE A 73 -6.92 13.78 16.39
C PHE A 73 -6.61 15.28 16.54
N GLN A 74 -7.16 15.90 17.59
CA GLN A 74 -6.74 17.23 18.04
C GLN A 74 -5.43 17.09 18.83
N PHE A 75 -4.38 17.76 18.38
CA PHE A 75 -3.06 17.72 19.00
C PHE A 75 -2.83 18.97 19.86
N PHE A 76 -2.27 18.81 21.06
CA PHE A 76 -1.79 19.95 21.85
C PHE A 76 -0.46 20.49 21.33
N ASP A 77 -0.31 21.80 21.51
CA ASP A 77 0.81 22.58 21.00
C ASP A 77 2.13 22.31 21.76
N ARG A 78 3.17 22.41 20.93
CA ARG A 78 4.63 22.27 20.96
C ARG A 78 5.45 22.26 22.26
N ASP A 79 4.90 22.56 23.44
CA ASP A 79 5.70 22.73 24.68
C ASP A 79 5.18 21.96 25.91
N THR A 80 4.19 21.07 25.74
CA THR A 80 3.59 20.34 26.86
C THR A 80 4.30 19.02 27.20
N ASN A 81 5.05 19.10 28.30
CA ASN A 81 5.57 18.05 29.16
C ASN A 81 6.26 16.85 28.47
N ARG A 82 7.60 16.94 28.34
CA ARG A 82 8.49 15.87 27.87
C ARG A 82 8.24 14.54 28.60
N GLU A 83 7.87 14.60 29.88
CA GLU A 83 7.56 13.41 30.69
C GLU A 83 6.29 12.71 30.20
N MET A 84 5.19 13.43 29.97
CA MET A 84 3.99 12.85 29.35
C MET A 84 4.30 12.24 27.98
N THR A 85 5.10 12.93 27.17
CA THR A 85 5.47 12.42 25.84
C THR A 85 6.26 11.11 25.95
N ASN A 86 7.24 11.04 26.85
CA ASN A 86 8.02 9.82 27.07
C ASN A 86 7.14 8.68 27.61
N LEU A 87 6.27 8.98 28.58
CA LEU A 87 5.40 7.99 29.20
C LEU A 87 4.39 7.43 28.19
N ALA A 88 3.81 8.29 27.34
CA ALA A 88 2.98 7.88 26.21
C ALA A 88 3.73 6.95 25.24
N PHE A 89 4.99 7.28 24.91
CA PHE A 89 5.83 6.42 24.06
C PHE A 89 6.14 5.07 24.70
N ASP A 90 6.40 5.04 26.00
CA ASP A 90 6.68 3.79 26.72
C ASP A 90 5.42 2.89 26.75
N VAL A 91 4.23 3.47 26.91
CA VAL A 91 2.95 2.72 26.80
C VAL A 91 2.77 2.17 25.39
N PHE A 92 2.98 3.00 24.36
CA PHE A 92 2.91 2.56 22.96
C PHE A 92 3.90 1.44 22.65
N ARG A 93 5.11 1.53 23.19
CA ARG A 93 6.14 0.50 23.02
C ARG A 93 5.70 -0.83 23.64
N LEU A 94 5.17 -0.79 24.86
CA LEU A 94 4.66 -1.99 25.53
C LEU A 94 3.55 -2.67 24.71
N LEU A 95 2.63 -1.88 24.16
CA LEU A 95 1.52 -2.37 23.30
C LEU A 95 2.00 -2.91 21.94
N LEU A 96 3.12 -2.41 21.42
CA LEU A 96 3.68 -2.87 20.13
C LEU A 96 4.58 -4.10 20.28
N ASP A 97 5.15 -4.31 21.46
CA ASP A 97 6.01 -5.45 21.76
C ASP A 97 5.21 -6.67 22.29
N SER A 98 3.95 -6.49 22.68
CA SER A 98 3.05 -7.57 23.12
C SER A 98 2.62 -8.48 21.97
N ARG A 99 2.58 -9.79 22.22
CA ARG A 99 2.22 -10.80 21.22
C ARG A 99 0.72 -11.05 21.19
N PRO A 100 0.18 -11.54 20.05
CA PRO A 100 -1.22 -11.97 20.00
C PRO A 100 -1.49 -13.06 21.04
N GLY A 101 -2.34 -12.77 22.02
CA GLY A 101 -2.69 -13.67 23.12
C GLY A 101 -2.14 -13.29 24.49
N ASP A 102 -1.29 -12.27 24.60
CA ASP A 102 -0.89 -11.71 25.89
C ASP A 102 -2.06 -10.90 26.50
N ASP A 103 -2.50 -11.29 27.70
CA ASP A 103 -3.56 -10.58 28.43
C ASP A 103 -2.99 -9.31 29.10
N LEU A 104 -2.81 -8.27 28.28
CA LEU A 104 -2.30 -6.96 28.71
C LEU A 104 -3.20 -6.26 29.73
N SER A 105 -4.48 -6.62 29.81
CA SER A 105 -5.44 -6.05 30.76
C SER A 105 -5.10 -6.40 32.22
N SER A 106 -4.31 -7.46 32.43
CA SER A 106 -3.81 -7.94 33.72
C SER A 106 -2.37 -7.53 34.03
N SER A 107 -1.73 -6.71 33.16
CA SER A 107 -0.36 -6.24 33.37
C SER A 107 -0.32 -5.09 34.37
N ASP A 108 0.12 -5.37 35.60
CA ASP A 108 0.36 -4.37 36.64
C ASP A 108 1.22 -3.18 36.13
N LEU A 109 2.14 -3.45 35.21
CA LEU A 109 3.00 -2.44 34.60
C LEU A 109 2.23 -1.49 33.68
N LEU A 110 1.35 -2.01 32.82
CA LEU A 110 0.53 -1.17 31.93
C LEU A 110 -0.43 -0.29 32.74
N GLN A 111 -1.03 -0.86 33.77
CA GLN A 111 -1.95 -0.14 34.63
C GLN A 111 -1.24 0.99 35.40
N GLN A 112 -0.06 0.74 35.96
CA GLN A 112 0.76 1.77 36.60
C GLN A 112 1.13 2.91 35.62
N MET A 113 1.53 2.56 34.40
CA MET A 113 1.92 3.57 33.39
C MET A 113 0.73 4.44 32.93
N LEU A 114 -0.48 3.87 32.87
CA LEU A 114 -1.69 4.63 32.57
C LEU A 114 -2.09 5.56 33.72
N GLU A 115 -1.92 5.13 34.97
CA GLU A 115 -2.15 5.97 36.15
C GLU A 115 -1.14 7.12 36.23
N ASP A 116 0.14 6.85 35.97
CA ASP A 116 1.19 7.85 35.91
C ASP A 116 0.93 8.89 34.79
N LEU A 117 0.35 8.45 33.66
CA LEU A 117 0.00 9.34 32.54
C LEU A 117 -1.14 10.28 32.90
N ASP A 118 -2.17 9.76 33.56
CA ASP A 118 -3.31 10.55 34.00
C ASP A 118 -2.89 11.55 35.10
N ALA A 119 -1.99 11.15 35.99
CA ALA A 119 -1.40 12.04 37.00
C ALA A 119 -0.58 13.18 36.36
N ALA A 120 0.28 12.87 35.39
CA ALA A 120 1.08 13.88 34.67
C ALA A 120 0.22 14.84 33.85
N ARG A 121 -0.88 14.35 33.27
CA ARG A 121 -1.89 15.17 32.60
C ARG A 121 -2.58 16.11 33.59
N LEU A 122 -3.02 15.59 34.73
CA LEU A 122 -3.70 16.39 35.76
C LEU A 122 -2.78 17.49 36.31
N GLU A 123 -1.50 17.19 36.54
CA GLU A 123 -0.51 18.18 36.98
C GLU A 123 -0.30 19.29 35.94
N ALA A 124 -0.23 18.95 34.64
CA ALA A 124 -0.09 19.94 33.58
C ALA A 124 -1.28 20.91 33.50
N TYR A 125 -2.50 20.42 33.74
CA TYR A 125 -3.71 21.25 33.78
C TYR A 125 -3.82 22.12 35.05
N GLN A 126 -3.37 21.62 36.20
CA GLN A 126 -3.36 22.40 37.45
C GLN A 126 -2.36 23.56 37.44
N GLN A 127 -1.37 23.52 36.55
CA GLN A 127 -0.37 24.57 36.40
C GLN A 127 -0.72 25.65 35.36
N GLN A 128 -1.90 25.65 34.72
CA GLN A 128 -2.27 26.61 33.68
C GLN A 128 -3.36 27.60 34.14
N VAL A 129 -3.24 28.88 33.76
CA VAL A 129 -4.26 29.91 34.03
C VAL A 129 -5.48 29.72 33.12
N SER A 130 -6.69 29.93 33.65
CA SER A 130 -7.95 29.89 32.89
C SER A 130 -7.98 30.94 31.78
N GLN A 131 -8.66 30.64 30.66
CA GLN A 131 -8.85 31.59 29.56
C GLN A 131 -9.56 32.89 30.01
N PRO A 132 -9.18 34.06 29.47
CA PRO A 132 -9.93 35.30 29.65
C PRO A 132 -11.36 35.21 29.08
N TYR A 133 -12.32 35.73 29.82
CA TYR A 133 -13.67 36.00 29.37
C TYR A 133 -13.77 37.41 28.81
N VAL A 134 -14.25 37.55 27.57
CA VAL A 134 -14.27 38.83 26.83
C VAL A 134 -15.71 39.19 26.45
N GLU A 135 -16.13 40.41 26.82
CA GLU A 135 -17.43 40.99 26.48
C GLU A 135 -17.26 42.39 25.84
N PRO A 136 -18.06 42.75 24.84
CA PRO A 136 -19.10 41.94 24.20
C PRO A 136 -18.48 40.86 23.28
N PRO A 137 -19.25 39.84 22.82
CA PRO A 137 -18.75 38.82 21.91
C PRO A 137 -18.36 39.43 20.55
N SER A 138 -17.63 38.68 19.73
CA SER A 138 -17.33 39.11 18.36
C SER A 138 -18.60 39.38 17.56
N GLY A 139 -18.58 40.44 16.77
CA GLY A 139 -19.75 40.85 16.01
C GLY A 139 -19.65 42.25 15.42
N THR A 140 -20.76 42.67 14.82
CA THR A 140 -20.92 44.01 14.24
C THR A 140 -21.70 44.89 15.19
N TYR A 141 -21.21 46.11 15.44
CA TYR A 141 -21.78 47.07 16.38
C TYR A 141 -21.95 48.44 15.72
N GLU A 142 -22.93 49.20 16.18
CA GLU A 142 -23.14 50.60 15.75
C GLU A 142 -22.41 51.54 16.72
N GLY A 143 -21.66 52.51 16.17
CA GLY A 143 -20.90 53.48 16.99
C GLY A 143 -19.63 52.89 17.61
N SER A 144 -19.10 53.48 18.70
CA SER A 144 -17.98 52.91 19.47
C SER A 144 -18.47 51.93 20.54
N ILE A 145 -17.66 50.92 20.86
CA ILE A 145 -17.92 49.99 21.98
C ILE A 145 -16.76 49.98 22.96
N ILE A 146 -17.04 49.58 24.20
CA ILE A 146 -16.01 49.28 25.20
C ILE A 146 -15.92 47.77 25.35
N VAL A 147 -14.73 47.21 25.07
CA VAL A 147 -14.43 45.79 25.26
C VAL A 147 -13.84 45.59 26.66
N ASN A 148 -14.34 44.60 27.39
CA ASN A 148 -13.88 44.19 28.70
C ASN A 148 -13.33 42.76 28.63
N ALA A 149 -12.21 42.51 29.33
CA ALA A 149 -11.63 41.18 29.47
C ALA A 149 -11.36 40.88 30.95
N THR A 150 -11.82 39.73 31.44
CA THR A 150 -11.68 39.31 32.84
C THR A 150 -11.17 37.88 32.93
N VAL A 151 -10.51 37.52 34.02
CA VAL A 151 -10.03 36.16 34.29
C VAL A 151 -10.51 35.73 35.67
N VAL A 152 -10.92 34.47 35.80
CA VAL A 152 -11.58 33.95 37.02
C VAL A 152 -10.59 33.80 38.18
N LEU A 153 -9.30 33.67 37.89
CA LEU A 153 -8.27 33.42 38.90
C LEU A 153 -7.73 34.74 39.48
N ASP A 154 -7.93 34.93 40.79
CA ASP A 154 -7.45 36.12 41.50
C ASP A 154 -5.93 36.30 41.38
N GLY A 155 -5.50 37.52 41.10
CA GLY A 155 -4.09 37.88 40.89
C GLY A 155 -3.53 37.49 39.53
N SER A 156 -4.39 37.11 38.57
CA SER A 156 -4.01 36.97 37.16
C SER A 156 -4.16 38.30 36.41
N GLU A 157 -3.28 38.54 35.46
CA GLU A 157 -3.31 39.69 34.57
C GLU A 157 -3.72 39.25 33.15
N VAL A 158 -4.42 40.11 32.41
CA VAL A 158 -4.74 39.86 31.00
C VAL A 158 -3.84 40.75 30.16
N ILE A 159 -3.06 40.16 29.26
CA ILE A 159 -2.27 40.88 28.25
C ILE A 159 -2.96 40.78 26.89
N TYR A 160 -2.83 41.79 26.05
CA TYR A 160 -3.49 41.83 24.75
C TYR A 160 -2.60 42.34 23.61
N SER A 161 -3.04 42.06 22.38
CA SER A 161 -2.55 42.67 21.15
C SER A 161 -3.71 43.12 20.27
N ASP A 162 -3.54 44.28 19.63
CA ASP A 162 -4.47 44.95 18.71
C ASP A 162 -4.04 44.88 17.23
N HIS A 163 -3.00 44.10 16.92
CA HIS A 163 -2.52 43.91 15.56
C HIS A 163 -2.66 42.45 15.11
N GLU A 164 -3.21 42.26 13.90
CA GLU A 164 -3.47 40.94 13.31
C GLU A 164 -2.25 40.01 13.21
N ASP A 165 -1.05 40.57 13.12
CA ASP A 165 0.18 39.80 12.90
C ASP A 165 1.04 39.61 14.15
N THR A 166 0.58 40.05 15.32
CA THR A 166 1.37 39.93 16.57
C THR A 166 0.67 39.09 17.62
N TRP A 167 1.44 38.23 18.29
CA TRP A 167 0.97 37.41 19.40
C TRP A 167 1.19 38.17 20.72
N PRO A 168 0.26 38.10 21.69
CA PRO A 168 0.53 38.63 23.02
C PRO A 168 1.66 37.81 23.65
N GLU A 169 2.73 38.46 24.08
CA GLU A 169 3.90 37.82 24.70
C GLU A 169 4.29 38.56 25.99
N ALA A 170 5.28 38.04 26.72
CA ALA A 170 5.82 38.70 27.90
C ALA A 170 6.39 40.09 27.52
N GLY A 171 5.70 41.16 27.94
CA GLY A 171 6.01 42.54 27.57
C GLY A 171 4.94 43.23 26.71
N SER A 172 3.91 42.50 26.25
CA SER A 172 2.72 43.10 25.65
C SER A 172 1.95 43.97 26.66
N PRO A 173 1.17 44.96 26.20
CA PRO A 173 0.36 45.79 27.07
C PRO A 173 -0.62 44.97 27.94
N ILE A 174 -0.71 45.32 29.22
CA ILE A 174 -1.75 44.80 30.11
C ILE A 174 -3.08 45.43 29.72
N PHE A 175 -4.13 44.61 29.63
CA PHE A 175 -5.46 45.04 29.26
C PHE A 175 -6.02 46.00 30.33
N PRO A 176 -6.55 47.17 29.94
CA PRO A 176 -7.00 48.18 30.89
C PRO A 176 -8.22 47.69 31.68
N ALA A 177 -8.19 47.88 33.01
CA ALA A 177 -9.30 47.51 33.90
C ALA A 177 -10.60 48.30 33.63
N SER A 178 -10.50 49.46 32.97
CA SER A 178 -11.66 50.26 32.53
C SER A 178 -12.31 49.76 31.23
N GLY A 179 -11.74 48.74 30.59
CA GLY A 179 -12.07 48.34 29.23
C GLY A 179 -11.34 49.17 28.18
N LEU A 180 -11.31 48.66 26.95
CA LEU A 180 -10.70 49.28 25.78
C LEU A 180 -11.80 49.81 24.87
N GLU A 181 -11.83 51.12 24.64
CA GLU A 181 -12.77 51.74 23.70
C GLU A 181 -12.27 51.56 22.26
N LEU A 182 -13.13 50.97 21.43
CA LEU A 182 -12.87 50.75 20.01
C LEU A 182 -13.67 51.77 19.17
N PRO A 183 -13.00 52.63 18.38
CA PRO A 183 -13.68 53.54 17.47
C PRO A 183 -14.27 52.82 16.25
N VAL A 184 -15.08 53.52 15.45
CA VAL A 184 -15.62 53.00 14.17
C VAL A 184 -14.47 52.46 13.30
N GLY A 185 -14.63 51.25 12.77
CA GLY A 185 -13.60 50.51 12.05
C GLY A 185 -13.60 49.00 12.32
N GLU A 186 -12.65 48.29 11.71
CA GLU A 186 -12.41 46.87 11.94
C GLU A 186 -11.26 46.69 12.95
N HIS A 187 -11.49 45.89 13.98
CA HIS A 187 -10.53 45.65 15.06
C HIS A 187 -10.43 44.17 15.38
N THR A 188 -9.19 43.69 15.45
CA THR A 188 -8.86 42.30 15.78
C THR A 188 -8.04 42.28 17.06
N LEU A 189 -8.61 41.71 18.13
CA LEU A 189 -7.98 41.64 19.45
C LEU A 189 -7.63 40.20 19.84
N ARG A 190 -6.45 40.02 20.43
CA ARG A 190 -5.98 38.76 21.00
C ARG A 190 -5.67 38.92 22.48
N PHE A 191 -6.05 37.93 23.30
CA PHE A 191 -5.92 37.99 24.76
C PHE A 191 -5.22 36.73 25.32
N ILE A 192 -4.38 36.91 26.33
CA ILE A 192 -3.79 35.84 27.14
C ILE A 192 -3.88 36.23 28.62
N ALA A 193 -4.16 35.27 29.49
CA ALA A 193 -4.03 35.46 30.94
C ALA A 193 -2.69 34.93 31.46
N THR A 194 -2.03 35.70 32.31
CA THR A 194 -0.76 35.39 32.97
C THR A 194 -0.93 35.39 34.48
N LYS A 195 -0.15 34.55 35.18
CA LYS A 195 0.00 34.61 36.64
C LYS A 195 1.35 34.04 37.01
N ASP A 196 2.05 34.72 37.93
CA ASP A 196 3.36 34.28 38.38
C ASP A 196 3.30 32.85 38.94
N GLY A 197 4.23 32.01 38.48
CA GLY A 197 4.30 30.60 38.85
C GLY A 197 3.32 29.67 38.13
N LEU A 198 2.48 30.18 37.24
CA LEU A 198 1.58 29.39 36.38
C LEU A 198 1.91 29.59 34.90
N LYS A 199 1.61 28.58 34.09
CA LYS A 199 1.64 28.66 32.63
C LYS A 199 0.51 29.55 32.12
N GLN A 200 0.80 30.28 31.05
CA GLN A 200 -0.15 31.19 30.39
C GLN A 200 -1.38 30.44 29.87
N SER A 201 -2.52 31.14 29.82
CA SER A 201 -3.71 30.59 29.18
C SER A 201 -3.50 30.39 27.67
N THR A 202 -4.35 29.60 27.04
CA THR A 202 -4.45 29.62 25.57
C THR A 202 -4.96 30.99 25.09
N VAL A 203 -4.65 31.32 23.83
CA VAL A 203 -4.99 32.61 23.22
C VAL A 203 -6.49 32.68 22.88
N VAL A 204 -7.15 33.77 23.28
CA VAL A 204 -8.54 34.08 22.92
C VAL A 204 -8.55 35.13 21.81
N PHE A 205 -9.32 34.87 20.76
CA PHE A 205 -9.41 35.71 19.56
C PHE A 205 -10.79 36.36 19.45
N ARG A 206 -10.84 37.67 19.13
CA ARG A 206 -12.09 38.41 18.92
C ARG A 206 -11.98 39.45 17.80
N ASN A 207 -12.98 39.45 16.91
CA ASN A 207 -13.14 40.43 15.83
C ASN A 207 -14.35 41.33 16.08
N PHE A 208 -14.18 42.64 15.86
CA PHE A 208 -15.22 43.66 16.00
C PHE A 208 -15.28 44.52 14.74
N ILE A 209 -16.47 44.67 14.17
CA ILE A 209 -16.73 45.55 13.02
C ILE A 209 -17.67 46.65 13.49
N LEU A 210 -17.20 47.89 13.56
CA LEU A 210 -17.97 49.02 14.05
C LEU A 210 -18.35 49.94 12.90
N VAL A 211 -19.66 50.18 12.73
CA VAL A 211 -20.23 50.93 11.60
C VAL A 211 -20.79 52.28 12.07
N ASP A 212 -20.55 53.33 11.28
CA ASP A 212 -21.13 54.66 11.49
C ASP A 212 -22.62 54.67 11.04
N PRO A 213 -23.58 54.98 11.93
CA PRO A 213 -25.00 55.00 11.60
C PRO A 213 -25.39 56.09 10.58
N ASP A 214 -24.61 57.16 10.42
CA ASP A 214 -24.98 58.31 9.56
C ASP A 214 -24.22 58.39 8.21
N GLY A 215 -23.32 57.45 7.92
CA GLY A 215 -22.35 57.55 6.81
C GLY A 215 -22.71 56.89 5.47
N GLY A 216 -23.94 56.42 5.26
CA GLY A 216 -24.18 55.29 4.33
C GLY A 216 -24.83 55.52 2.96
N ALA A 217 -25.20 56.73 2.52
CA ALA A 217 -26.14 56.85 1.38
C ALA A 217 -25.54 57.17 -0.01
N SER A 218 -24.25 57.52 -0.15
CA SER A 218 -23.71 57.99 -1.45
C SER A 218 -22.46 57.27 -1.97
N LEU A 219 -21.94 56.26 -1.28
CA LEU A 219 -20.77 55.48 -1.73
C LEU A 219 -21.13 54.08 -2.25
N GLN A 220 -22.38 53.64 -2.11
CA GLN A 220 -22.78 52.24 -2.37
C GLN A 220 -22.85 51.91 -3.88
N GLN A 221 -23.02 52.91 -4.75
CA GLN A 221 -23.22 52.69 -6.18
C GLN A 221 -21.90 52.55 -6.96
N ASP A 222 -20.86 53.33 -6.60
CA ASP A 222 -19.53 53.22 -7.21
C ASP A 222 -18.74 51.99 -6.69
N TYR A 223 -19.00 51.57 -5.45
CA TYR A 223 -18.37 50.37 -4.88
C TYR A 223 -18.86 49.07 -5.53
N LEU A 224 -20.13 48.99 -5.93
CA LEU A 224 -20.70 47.78 -6.54
C LEU A 224 -20.06 47.45 -7.90
N GLU A 225 -19.75 48.46 -8.71
CA GLU A 225 -19.09 48.25 -10.01
C GLU A 225 -17.64 47.77 -9.86
N ILE A 226 -16.90 48.35 -8.90
CA ILE A 226 -15.53 47.92 -8.57
C ILE A 226 -15.51 46.49 -8.03
N ILE A 227 -16.46 46.16 -7.14
CA ILE A 227 -16.60 44.82 -6.56
C ILE A 227 -16.93 43.80 -7.67
N LEU A 228 -17.91 44.06 -8.53
CA LEU A 228 -18.24 43.16 -9.65
C LEU A 228 -17.06 42.95 -10.60
N GLY A 229 -16.32 44.02 -10.94
CA GLY A 229 -15.12 43.93 -11.78
C GLY A 229 -14.04 43.05 -11.17
N SER A 230 -13.80 43.20 -9.86
CA SER A 230 -12.80 42.40 -9.12
C SER A 230 -13.20 40.92 -9.03
N ILE A 231 -14.48 40.62 -8.81
CA ILE A 231 -15.00 39.24 -8.76
C ILE A 231 -14.86 38.56 -10.13
N CYS A 232 -15.24 39.24 -11.20
CA CYS A 232 -15.10 38.71 -12.57
C CYS A 232 -13.63 38.42 -12.92
N ALA A 233 -12.70 39.31 -12.54
CA ALA A 233 -11.27 39.10 -12.74
C ALA A 233 -10.75 37.89 -11.94
N ALA A 234 -11.14 37.78 -10.66
CA ALA A 234 -10.76 36.67 -9.80
C ALA A 234 -11.27 35.32 -10.34
N VAL A 235 -12.54 35.27 -10.76
CA VAL A 235 -13.13 34.07 -11.39
C VAL A 235 -12.39 33.71 -12.68
N GLY A 236 -12.03 34.69 -13.52
CA GLY A 236 -11.25 34.46 -14.73
C GLY A 236 -9.89 33.82 -14.46
N VAL A 237 -9.18 34.28 -13.42
CA VAL A 237 -7.89 33.71 -13.00
C VAL A 237 -8.06 32.28 -12.49
N VAL A 238 -9.09 32.02 -11.68
CA VAL A 238 -9.38 30.66 -11.17
C VAL A 238 -9.70 29.70 -12.33
N VAL A 239 -10.52 30.12 -13.30
CA VAL A 239 -10.85 29.30 -14.47
C VAL A 239 -9.60 29.00 -15.30
N LEU A 240 -8.73 29.98 -15.53
CA LEU A 240 -7.45 29.76 -16.21
C LEU A 240 -6.52 28.80 -15.44
N ALA A 241 -6.46 28.92 -14.12
CA ALA A 241 -5.69 28.02 -13.27
C ALA A 241 -6.23 26.57 -13.36
N VAL A 242 -7.55 26.39 -13.34
CA VAL A 242 -8.19 25.07 -13.48
C VAL A 242 -7.96 24.49 -14.88
N CYS A 243 -8.10 25.30 -15.93
CA CYS A 243 -7.84 24.86 -17.30
C CYS A 243 -6.36 24.45 -17.51
N THR A 244 -5.42 25.23 -16.99
CA THR A 244 -3.99 24.90 -17.09
C THR A 244 -3.64 23.66 -16.27
N PHE A 245 -4.20 23.51 -15.07
CA PHE A 245 -4.02 22.33 -14.23
C PHE A 245 -4.61 21.06 -14.86
N THR A 246 -5.80 21.12 -15.45
CA THR A 246 -6.43 19.98 -16.13
C THR A 246 -5.65 19.55 -17.37
N VAL A 247 -5.21 20.50 -18.20
CA VAL A 247 -4.33 20.21 -19.34
C VAL A 247 -3.01 19.60 -18.88
N TRP A 248 -2.38 20.14 -17.82
CA TRP A 248 -1.17 19.57 -17.25
C TRP A 248 -1.38 18.12 -16.75
N ARG A 249 -2.48 17.85 -16.04
CA ARG A 249 -2.82 16.48 -15.61
C ARG A 249 -2.99 15.52 -16.77
N ILE A 250 -3.64 15.95 -17.86
CA ILE A 250 -3.81 15.12 -19.07
C ILE A 250 -2.44 14.82 -19.69
N ILE A 251 -1.56 15.82 -19.80
CA ILE A 251 -0.19 15.63 -20.33
C ILE A 251 0.61 14.66 -19.45
N VAL A 252 0.54 14.80 -18.13
CA VAL A 252 1.22 13.90 -17.20
C VAL A 252 0.69 12.47 -17.31
N ALA A 253 -0.63 12.29 -17.33
CA ALA A 253 -1.26 10.97 -17.49
C ALA A 253 -0.87 10.33 -18.82
N PHE A 254 -0.84 11.10 -19.91
CA PHE A 254 -0.43 10.60 -21.22
C PHE A 254 1.06 10.21 -21.26
N ARG A 255 1.92 10.98 -20.60
CA ARG A 255 3.35 10.66 -20.44
C ARG A 255 3.57 9.40 -19.60
N GLN A 256 2.80 9.22 -18.53
CA GLN A 256 2.83 8.00 -17.72
C GLN A 256 2.37 6.78 -18.52
N LYS A 257 1.27 6.89 -19.27
CA LYS A 257 0.79 5.82 -20.14
C LYS A 257 1.84 5.38 -21.16
N ARG A 258 2.48 6.33 -21.84
CA ARG A 258 3.57 6.02 -22.79
C ARG A 258 4.79 5.36 -22.13
N ARG A 259 5.13 5.74 -20.89
CA ARG A 259 6.22 5.08 -20.14
C ARG A 259 5.88 3.62 -19.85
N MET A 260 4.66 3.34 -19.41
CA MET A 260 4.21 1.97 -19.13
C MET A 260 4.18 1.10 -20.40
N GLU A 261 3.73 1.65 -21.53
CA GLU A 261 3.73 0.95 -22.83
C GLU A 261 5.16 0.63 -23.29
N LEU A 262 6.09 1.58 -23.16
CA LEU A 262 7.51 1.35 -23.47
C LEU A 262 8.16 0.32 -22.54
N GLU A 263 7.86 0.39 -21.24
CA GLU A 263 8.33 -0.59 -20.26
C GLU A 263 7.77 -1.99 -20.52
N GLN A 264 6.50 -2.09 -20.96
CA GLN A 264 5.92 -3.37 -21.40
C GLN A 264 6.67 -3.92 -22.62
N VAL A 265 6.91 -3.10 -23.65
CA VAL A 265 7.66 -3.54 -24.83
C VAL A 265 9.07 -3.99 -24.46
N HIS A 266 9.79 -3.26 -23.60
CA HIS A 266 11.11 -3.70 -23.14
C HIS A 266 11.07 -4.98 -22.30
N ARG A 267 10.06 -5.16 -21.43
CA ARG A 267 9.87 -6.42 -20.71
C ARG A 267 9.59 -7.58 -21.66
N ASP A 268 8.75 -7.37 -22.66
CA ASP A 268 8.42 -8.38 -23.66
C ASP A 268 9.65 -8.73 -24.52
N GLU A 269 10.44 -7.72 -24.91
CA GLU A 269 11.72 -7.92 -25.61
C GLU A 269 12.74 -8.68 -24.76
N GLU A 270 12.87 -8.36 -23.47
CA GLU A 270 13.73 -9.09 -22.54
C GLU A 270 13.25 -10.53 -22.33
N LEU A 271 11.95 -10.75 -22.18
CA LEU A 271 11.36 -12.09 -22.09
C LEU A 271 11.65 -12.91 -23.34
N VAL A 272 11.48 -12.33 -24.53
CA VAL A 272 11.80 -12.98 -25.80
C VAL A 272 13.29 -13.24 -25.92
N LYS A 273 14.14 -12.30 -25.54
CA LYS A 273 15.60 -12.44 -25.60
C LYS A 273 16.10 -13.52 -24.63
N ASN A 274 15.60 -13.54 -23.39
CA ASN A 274 15.91 -14.55 -22.40
C ASN A 274 15.40 -15.93 -22.84
N ALA A 275 14.18 -16.01 -23.39
CA ALA A 275 13.67 -17.24 -24.00
C ALA A 275 14.59 -17.71 -25.14
N CYS A 276 15.00 -16.81 -26.04
CA CYS A 276 15.90 -17.12 -27.15
C CYS A 276 17.30 -17.58 -26.70
N CYS A 277 17.86 -16.96 -25.66
CA CYS A 277 19.14 -17.35 -25.08
C CYS A 277 19.08 -18.74 -24.44
N GLY A 278 17.94 -19.10 -23.83
CA GLY A 278 17.70 -20.43 -23.26
C GLY A 278 17.37 -21.53 -24.28
N LEU A 279 16.98 -21.18 -25.51
CA LEU A 279 16.55 -22.18 -26.50
C LEU A 279 17.59 -23.26 -26.75
N ARG A 280 18.90 -22.96 -26.73
CA ARG A 280 19.96 -23.94 -27.03
C ARG A 280 20.46 -24.74 -25.84
N THR A 281 19.87 -24.55 -24.66
CA THR A 281 20.26 -25.24 -23.43
C THR A 281 19.09 -26.02 -22.88
N LEU A 282 19.25 -27.34 -22.72
CA LEU A 282 18.28 -28.17 -22.02
C LEU A 282 18.58 -28.11 -20.53
N SER A 283 17.71 -27.47 -19.75
CA SER A 283 17.83 -27.46 -18.28
C SER A 283 17.47 -28.83 -17.69
N GLN A 284 16.74 -29.64 -18.46
CA GLN A 284 16.47 -31.04 -18.17
C GLN A 284 16.50 -31.86 -19.48
N PRO A 285 17.01 -33.12 -19.45
CA PRO A 285 17.00 -34.00 -20.60
C PRO A 285 15.61 -34.10 -21.26
N MET A 286 15.59 -34.07 -22.59
CA MET A 286 14.36 -34.31 -23.33
C MET A 286 14.07 -35.82 -23.35
N ALA A 287 13.09 -36.26 -22.56
CA ALA A 287 12.64 -37.64 -22.56
C ALA A 287 11.64 -37.88 -23.70
N CYS A 288 11.79 -38.98 -24.42
CA CYS A 288 10.90 -39.37 -25.51
C CYS A 288 10.49 -40.85 -25.37
N ILE A 289 9.40 -41.23 -26.00
CA ILE A 289 8.96 -42.63 -26.13
C ILE A 289 8.86 -43.02 -27.60
N SER A 290 9.19 -44.26 -27.95
CA SER A 290 8.98 -44.73 -29.33
C SER A 290 7.49 -44.74 -29.69
N ALA A 291 7.14 -44.36 -30.92
CA ALA A 291 5.76 -44.33 -31.37
C ALA A 291 5.11 -45.73 -31.36
N GLY A 292 5.89 -46.77 -31.66
CA GLY A 292 5.43 -48.16 -31.57
C GLY A 292 4.96 -48.52 -30.15
N LEU A 293 5.79 -48.22 -29.14
CA LEU A 293 5.41 -48.43 -27.74
C LEU A 293 4.28 -47.50 -27.29
N PHE A 294 4.31 -46.23 -27.70
CA PHE A 294 3.25 -45.28 -27.39
C PHE A 294 1.89 -45.85 -27.77
N LEU A 295 1.74 -46.37 -28.99
CA LEU A 295 0.49 -46.96 -29.48
C LEU A 295 0.05 -48.22 -28.72
N THR A 296 0.98 -49.02 -28.18
CA THR A 296 0.65 -50.26 -27.46
C THR A 296 0.22 -50.03 -26.02
N LEU A 297 0.57 -48.90 -25.41
CA LEU A 297 0.20 -48.58 -24.02
C LEU A 297 -1.32 -48.43 -23.84
N GLY A 298 -2.03 -48.01 -24.88
CA GLY A 298 -3.49 -47.87 -24.89
C GLY A 298 -4.03 -46.69 -24.07
N ARG A 299 -3.16 -45.96 -23.36
CA ARG A 299 -3.47 -44.78 -22.55
C ARG A 299 -2.22 -43.97 -22.23
N LEU A 300 -2.40 -42.75 -21.73
CA LEU A 300 -1.31 -41.97 -21.15
C LEU A 300 -0.83 -42.58 -19.81
N VAL A 301 0.49 -42.71 -19.66
CA VAL A 301 1.17 -43.30 -18.49
C VAL A 301 2.18 -42.31 -17.95
N THR A 302 2.26 -42.13 -16.63
CA THR A 302 3.18 -41.17 -16.00
C THR A 302 4.64 -41.45 -16.35
N CYS A 303 5.43 -40.37 -16.47
CA CYS A 303 6.88 -40.42 -16.72
C CYS A 303 7.62 -41.39 -15.80
N GLU A 304 7.34 -41.41 -14.51
CA GLU A 304 8.01 -42.30 -13.55
C GLU A 304 7.81 -43.77 -13.89
N CYS A 305 6.58 -44.19 -14.21
CA CYS A 305 6.30 -45.58 -14.59
C CYS A 305 7.03 -45.99 -15.87
N LEU A 306 7.14 -45.08 -16.86
CA LEU A 306 7.85 -45.36 -18.11
C LEU A 306 9.37 -45.37 -17.92
N ARG A 307 9.89 -44.45 -17.10
CA ARG A 307 11.30 -44.40 -16.70
C ARG A 307 11.71 -45.68 -15.99
N ASP A 308 10.96 -46.06 -14.96
CA ASP A 308 11.29 -47.21 -14.10
C ASP A 308 11.16 -48.54 -14.89
N ALA A 309 10.31 -48.57 -15.93
CA ALA A 309 10.22 -49.68 -16.88
C ALA A 309 11.30 -49.68 -17.98
N GLY A 310 12.16 -48.65 -18.05
CA GLY A 310 13.22 -48.54 -19.06
C GLY A 310 12.73 -48.19 -20.46
N TYR A 311 11.55 -47.57 -20.58
CA TYR A 311 10.91 -47.25 -21.86
C TYR A 311 11.19 -45.84 -22.39
N LEU A 312 11.71 -44.95 -21.54
CA LEU A 312 12.06 -43.59 -21.94
C LEU A 312 13.45 -43.52 -22.56
N ILE A 313 13.55 -42.73 -23.62
CA ILE A 313 14.79 -42.39 -24.31
C ILE A 313 15.15 -40.97 -23.88
N PHE A 314 16.31 -40.77 -23.27
CA PHE A 314 16.76 -39.47 -22.80
C PHE A 314 17.74 -38.84 -23.79
N LEU A 315 17.47 -37.59 -24.16
CA LEU A 315 18.35 -36.74 -24.95
C LEU A 315 18.89 -35.67 -23.99
N ASP A 316 20.06 -35.95 -23.42
CA ASP A 316 20.62 -35.18 -22.30
C ASP A 316 21.08 -33.78 -22.72
N SER A 317 21.47 -33.61 -23.99
CA SER A 317 21.90 -32.33 -24.54
C SER A 317 21.16 -31.95 -25.81
N TRP A 318 21.20 -30.65 -26.13
CA TRP A 318 20.72 -30.13 -27.41
C TRP A 318 21.36 -30.87 -28.60
N SER A 319 22.65 -31.16 -28.50
CA SER A 319 23.40 -31.88 -29.53
C SER A 319 22.89 -33.31 -29.74
N ASP A 320 22.52 -34.01 -28.67
CA ASP A 320 21.96 -35.37 -28.75
C ASP A 320 20.62 -35.35 -29.48
N ALA A 321 19.77 -34.37 -29.18
CA ALA A 321 18.51 -34.20 -29.87
C ALA A 321 18.71 -33.90 -31.36
N ILE A 322 19.60 -32.98 -31.73
CA ILE A 322 19.93 -32.70 -33.14
C ILE A 322 20.50 -33.93 -33.85
N LEU A 323 21.34 -34.72 -33.18
CA LEU A 323 21.89 -35.95 -33.75
C LEU A 323 20.79 -37.00 -33.98
N ALA A 324 19.88 -37.17 -33.02
CA ALA A 324 18.76 -38.09 -33.14
C ALA A 324 17.86 -37.74 -34.33
N LYS A 325 17.58 -36.44 -34.55
CA LYS A 325 16.77 -35.95 -35.68
C LYS A 325 17.29 -36.34 -37.07
N ARG A 326 18.56 -36.76 -37.19
CA ARG A 326 19.10 -37.26 -38.46
C ARG A 326 18.46 -38.57 -38.92
N SER A 327 17.92 -39.34 -37.98
CA SER A 327 17.35 -40.66 -38.25
C SER A 327 15.97 -40.87 -37.60
N LYS A 328 15.56 -39.97 -36.71
CA LYS A 328 14.30 -40.02 -35.97
C LYS A 328 13.49 -38.78 -36.25
N THR A 329 12.17 -38.96 -36.30
CA THR A 329 11.20 -37.86 -36.32
C THR A 329 10.64 -37.69 -34.92
N ILE A 330 10.71 -36.49 -34.37
CA ILE A 330 10.18 -36.19 -33.03
C ILE A 330 8.84 -35.45 -33.17
N ILE A 331 7.80 -35.99 -32.57
CA ILE A 331 6.46 -35.37 -32.49
C ILE A 331 6.25 -34.85 -31.09
N PHE A 332 5.98 -33.55 -30.97
CA PHE A 332 5.54 -32.90 -29.74
C PHE A 332 4.02 -32.84 -29.73
N PHE A 333 3.39 -33.42 -28.72
CA PHE A 333 1.96 -33.25 -28.48
C PHE A 333 1.71 -32.16 -27.43
N SER A 334 0.97 -31.14 -27.83
CA SER A 334 0.34 -30.19 -26.91
C SER A 334 -1.11 -30.62 -26.71
N HIS A 335 -1.55 -30.76 -25.47
CA HIS A 335 -2.87 -31.31 -25.15
C HIS A 335 -3.50 -30.60 -23.94
N GLN A 336 -4.79 -30.82 -23.74
CA GLN A 336 -5.55 -30.21 -22.65
C GLN A 336 -5.48 -31.08 -21.39
N TRP A 337 -5.60 -30.48 -20.22
CA TRP A 337 -5.76 -31.24 -18.98
C TRP A 337 -7.25 -31.37 -18.67
N LEU A 338 -7.83 -32.57 -18.83
CA LEU A 338 -9.28 -32.79 -18.71
C LEU A 338 -9.75 -33.15 -17.30
N ASP A 339 -8.86 -33.26 -16.32
CA ASP A 339 -9.20 -33.42 -14.91
C ASP A 339 -8.03 -33.01 -14.01
N TRP A 340 -8.29 -32.50 -12.81
CA TRP A 340 -7.24 -32.02 -11.90
C TRP A 340 -6.16 -33.07 -11.59
N GLY A 341 -6.56 -34.35 -11.51
CA GLY A 341 -5.65 -35.44 -11.18
C GLY A 341 -5.07 -36.19 -12.38
N LYS A 342 -5.73 -36.16 -13.55
CA LYS A 342 -5.34 -36.93 -14.74
C LYS A 342 -5.60 -36.13 -16.02
N PRO A 343 -4.65 -36.07 -16.96
CA PRO A 343 -4.84 -35.29 -18.19
C PRO A 343 -5.96 -35.83 -19.08
N ASP A 344 -6.17 -37.14 -19.12
CA ASP A 344 -7.11 -37.77 -20.03
C ASP A 344 -7.86 -38.95 -19.36
N PRO A 345 -8.82 -38.67 -18.47
CA PRO A 345 -9.52 -39.69 -17.70
C PRO A 345 -10.37 -40.62 -18.57
N PHE A 346 -10.80 -40.17 -19.76
CA PHE A 346 -11.66 -40.90 -20.68
C PHE A 346 -10.95 -41.39 -21.95
N ASN A 347 -9.62 -41.26 -22.01
CA ASN A 347 -8.78 -41.69 -23.13
C ASN A 347 -9.06 -41.01 -24.48
N LYS A 348 -9.80 -39.89 -24.49
CA LYS A 348 -10.22 -39.21 -25.73
C LYS A 348 -9.03 -38.56 -26.43
N GLN A 349 -8.13 -37.97 -25.66
CA GLN A 349 -6.95 -37.29 -26.20
C GLN A 349 -5.91 -38.30 -26.67
N TYR A 350 -5.73 -39.41 -25.94
CA TYR A 350 -4.87 -40.49 -26.35
C TYR A 350 -5.31 -41.09 -27.70
N ASP A 351 -6.61 -41.33 -27.91
CA ASP A 351 -7.12 -41.86 -29.18
C ASP A 351 -6.87 -40.88 -30.34
N ALA A 352 -7.00 -39.58 -30.09
CA ALA A 352 -6.67 -38.52 -31.05
C ALA A 352 -5.15 -38.48 -31.33
N MET A 353 -4.30 -38.58 -30.31
CA MET A 353 -2.83 -38.67 -30.45
C MET A 353 -2.44 -39.89 -31.28
N ALA A 354 -3.00 -41.07 -30.98
CA ALA A 354 -2.72 -42.30 -31.70
C ALA A 354 -3.10 -42.18 -33.18
N SER A 355 -4.24 -41.53 -33.48
CA SER A 355 -4.67 -41.23 -34.84
C SER A 355 -3.72 -40.25 -35.55
N ALA A 356 -3.22 -39.24 -34.84
CA ALA A 356 -2.25 -38.28 -35.35
C ALA A 356 -0.87 -38.91 -35.62
N VAL A 357 -0.41 -39.84 -34.77
CA VAL A 357 0.82 -40.62 -34.99
C VAL A 357 0.70 -41.43 -36.29
N LYS A 358 -0.37 -42.21 -36.44
CA LYS A 358 -0.60 -43.04 -37.63
C LYS A 358 -0.63 -42.17 -38.90
N SER A 359 -1.39 -41.08 -38.86
CA SER A 359 -1.50 -40.14 -39.99
C SER A 359 -0.16 -39.51 -40.35
N THR A 360 0.65 -39.15 -39.36
CA THR A 360 1.99 -38.58 -39.58
C THR A 360 2.93 -39.61 -40.22
N VAL A 361 2.93 -40.85 -39.72
CA VAL A 361 3.73 -41.94 -40.27
C VAL A 361 3.35 -42.25 -41.72
N ASP A 362 2.05 -42.31 -42.03
CA ASP A 362 1.57 -42.56 -43.38
C ASP A 362 1.99 -41.44 -44.34
N ARG A 363 1.90 -40.18 -43.91
CA ARG A 363 2.40 -39.02 -44.69
C ARG A 363 3.90 -39.10 -44.95
N LEU A 364 4.69 -39.48 -43.94
CA LEU A 364 6.14 -39.65 -44.10
C LEU A 364 6.50 -40.77 -45.08
N LYS A 365 5.76 -41.89 -45.05
CA LYS A 365 5.91 -42.97 -46.02
C LYS A 365 5.58 -42.51 -47.43
N SER A 366 4.45 -41.83 -47.62
CA SER A 366 4.05 -41.28 -48.92
C SER A 366 5.04 -40.24 -49.47
N ALA A 367 5.73 -39.51 -48.59
CA ALA A 367 6.78 -38.56 -48.96
C ALA A 367 8.14 -39.22 -49.28
N GLY A 368 8.23 -40.55 -49.31
CA GLY A 368 9.46 -41.29 -49.60
C GLY A 368 10.48 -41.28 -48.46
N LYS A 369 10.11 -40.84 -47.26
CA LYS A 369 11.01 -40.79 -46.09
C LYS A 369 11.14 -42.12 -45.33
N GLY A 370 10.52 -43.21 -45.83
CA GLY A 370 10.72 -44.56 -45.28
C GLY A 370 10.49 -44.70 -43.78
N ALA A 371 9.58 -43.91 -43.19
CA ALA A 371 9.41 -43.87 -41.74
C ALA A 371 8.59 -45.07 -41.24
N ASN A 372 9.22 -45.92 -40.43
CA ASN A 372 8.50 -46.91 -39.63
C ASN A 372 8.12 -46.31 -38.27
N LEU A 373 7.23 -47.00 -37.53
CA LEU A 373 6.91 -46.61 -36.15
C LEU A 373 8.13 -46.60 -35.22
N SER A 374 9.18 -47.34 -35.55
CA SER A 374 10.47 -47.34 -34.86
C SER A 374 11.30 -46.07 -35.08
N ASP A 375 10.96 -45.28 -36.09
CA ASP A 375 11.68 -44.07 -36.48
C ASP A 375 10.98 -42.79 -36.03
N VAL A 376 9.85 -42.94 -35.32
CA VAL A 376 9.11 -41.83 -34.74
C VAL A 376 9.19 -41.91 -33.23
N TRP A 377 9.55 -40.78 -32.62
CA TRP A 377 9.56 -40.57 -31.18
C TRP A 377 8.51 -39.55 -30.80
N ILE A 378 7.87 -39.80 -29.66
CA ILE A 378 6.79 -38.99 -29.14
C ILE A 378 7.27 -38.30 -27.87
N TRP A 379 6.97 -37.01 -27.78
CA TRP A 379 7.09 -36.22 -26.58
C TRP A 379 5.70 -35.74 -26.17
N VAL A 380 5.31 -36.02 -24.92
CA VAL A 380 4.09 -35.49 -24.29
C VAL A 380 4.38 -35.26 -22.82
N ASP A 381 4.05 -34.08 -22.31
CA ASP A 381 4.44 -33.62 -20.97
C ASP A 381 4.12 -34.63 -19.85
N TYR A 382 2.93 -35.21 -19.81
CA TYR A 382 2.56 -36.18 -18.76
C TYR A 382 3.42 -37.46 -18.75
N MET A 383 3.87 -37.90 -19.93
CA MET A 383 4.68 -39.12 -20.09
C MET A 383 6.18 -38.84 -20.08
N CYS A 384 6.60 -37.61 -20.38
CA CYS A 384 8.00 -37.24 -20.56
C CYS A 384 8.53 -36.33 -19.45
N VAL A 385 7.66 -35.71 -18.66
CA VAL A 385 8.03 -34.85 -17.53
C VAL A 385 7.65 -35.54 -16.22
N ALA A 386 8.55 -35.45 -15.23
CA ALA A 386 8.29 -35.98 -13.90
C ALA A 386 7.03 -35.34 -13.29
N GLN A 387 6.11 -36.17 -12.82
CA GLN A 387 4.87 -35.74 -12.17
C GLN A 387 5.00 -35.70 -10.64
N ARG A 388 5.91 -36.50 -10.08
CA ARG A 388 6.16 -36.59 -8.62
C ARG A 388 7.27 -35.67 -8.13
N ASN A 389 8.30 -35.44 -8.95
CA ASN A 389 9.40 -34.53 -8.60
C ASN A 389 9.11 -33.12 -9.13
N ARG A 390 8.68 -32.22 -8.24
CA ARG A 390 8.31 -30.83 -8.58
C ARG A 390 9.48 -30.01 -9.11
N GLU A 391 10.69 -30.21 -8.61
CA GLU A 391 11.86 -29.45 -9.07
C GLU A 391 12.28 -29.88 -10.48
N ALA A 392 12.27 -31.19 -10.75
CA ALA A 392 12.42 -31.68 -12.10
C ALA A 392 11.29 -31.14 -12.99
N GLN A 393 10.03 -31.21 -12.56
CA GLN A 393 8.91 -30.68 -13.32
C GLN A 393 9.11 -29.19 -13.71
N LYS A 394 9.56 -28.35 -12.78
CA LYS A 394 9.87 -26.93 -13.05
C LYS A 394 10.97 -26.76 -14.11
N LEU A 395 12.05 -27.54 -14.04
CA LEU A 395 13.15 -27.50 -15.01
C LEU A 395 12.73 -27.97 -16.42
N ALA A 396 11.82 -28.94 -16.51
CA ALA A 396 11.21 -29.32 -17.78
C ALA A 396 10.30 -28.21 -18.31
N ILE A 397 9.49 -27.59 -17.46
CA ILE A 397 8.61 -26.47 -17.83
C ILE A 397 9.44 -25.31 -18.40
N SER A 398 10.58 -24.98 -17.79
CA SER A 398 11.49 -23.94 -18.30
C SER A 398 12.20 -24.34 -19.60
N SER A 399 12.14 -25.62 -20.00
CA SER A 399 12.74 -26.14 -21.23
C SER A 399 11.72 -26.43 -22.34
N LEU A 400 10.43 -26.13 -22.13
CA LEU A 400 9.35 -26.44 -23.09
C LEU A 400 9.60 -25.83 -24.48
N GLN A 401 10.08 -24.59 -24.53
CA GLN A 401 10.38 -23.92 -25.80
C GLN A 401 11.50 -24.64 -26.56
N ALA A 402 12.50 -25.15 -25.84
CA ALA A 402 13.58 -25.94 -26.43
C ALA A 402 13.04 -27.26 -26.98
N TYR A 403 12.22 -28.01 -26.22
CA TYR A 403 11.60 -29.26 -26.69
C TYR A 403 10.73 -29.06 -27.93
N ALA A 404 9.92 -28.00 -27.96
CA ALA A 404 9.12 -27.64 -29.13
C ALA A 404 10.01 -27.33 -30.34
N SER A 405 11.09 -26.56 -30.15
CA SER A 405 12.03 -26.23 -31.24
C SER A 405 12.84 -27.43 -31.75
N LEU A 406 13.09 -28.42 -30.89
CA LEU A 406 13.76 -29.67 -31.23
C LEU A 406 12.82 -30.67 -31.91
N SER A 407 11.51 -30.46 -31.86
CA SER A 407 10.56 -31.38 -32.49
C SER A 407 10.42 -31.10 -33.99
N ASP A 408 10.09 -32.12 -34.78
CA ASP A 408 9.83 -31.97 -36.23
C ASP A 408 8.37 -31.62 -36.52
N TYR A 409 7.47 -32.13 -35.66
CA TYR A 409 6.05 -31.84 -35.71
C TYR A 409 5.58 -31.38 -34.35
N PHE A 410 4.84 -30.28 -34.32
CA PHE A 410 4.10 -29.80 -33.15
C PHE A 410 2.62 -30.00 -33.45
N ILE A 411 1.97 -30.91 -32.73
CA ILE A 411 0.58 -31.29 -32.98
C ILE A 411 -0.26 -30.93 -31.76
N ILE A 412 -1.29 -30.12 -31.98
CA ILE A 412 -2.28 -29.75 -30.97
C ILE A 412 -3.36 -30.83 -30.95
N ILE A 413 -3.63 -31.36 -29.75
CA ILE A 413 -4.64 -32.38 -29.49
C ILE A 413 -5.75 -31.72 -28.68
N ALA A 414 -6.85 -31.43 -29.38
CA ALA A 414 -8.01 -30.74 -28.81
C ALA A 414 -9.33 -31.35 -29.32
N PRO A 415 -9.58 -32.65 -29.09
CA PRO A 415 -10.87 -33.24 -29.41
C PRO A 415 -11.94 -32.63 -28.49
N THR A 416 -13.19 -32.55 -28.96
CA THR A 416 -14.31 -32.13 -28.12
C THR A 416 -14.43 -33.04 -26.89
N ALA A 417 -14.15 -32.47 -25.72
CA ALA A 417 -14.19 -33.14 -24.45
C ALA A 417 -14.79 -32.22 -23.38
N ASN A 418 -15.18 -32.79 -22.25
CA ASN A 418 -15.61 -32.01 -21.08
C ASN A 418 -14.59 -32.24 -19.98
N HIS A 419 -14.25 -31.19 -19.25
CA HIS A 419 -13.41 -31.30 -18.08
C HIS A 419 -14.16 -32.05 -16.98
N CYS A 420 -13.62 -33.18 -16.51
CA CYS A 420 -14.29 -34.12 -15.62
C CYS A 420 -14.73 -33.46 -14.31
N SER A 421 -13.89 -32.61 -13.74
CA SER A 421 -14.17 -31.98 -12.43
C SER A 421 -15.06 -30.74 -12.49
N THR A 422 -15.14 -30.04 -13.63
CA THR A 422 -15.92 -28.79 -13.74
C THR A 422 -17.15 -28.94 -14.62
N GLY A 423 -17.21 -30.00 -15.44
CA GLY A 423 -18.25 -30.21 -16.45
C GLY A 423 -18.18 -29.25 -17.64
N GLY A 424 -17.25 -28.28 -17.63
CA GLY A 424 -17.08 -27.31 -18.70
C GLY A 424 -16.59 -27.96 -20.00
N GLY A 425 -17.10 -27.48 -21.13
CA GLY A 425 -16.58 -27.85 -22.44
C GLY A 425 -15.11 -27.46 -22.58
N CYS A 426 -14.31 -28.36 -23.13
CA CYS A 426 -12.94 -28.15 -23.54
C CYS A 426 -12.90 -28.24 -25.07
N ASP A 427 -13.04 -27.09 -25.71
CA ASP A 427 -12.90 -26.84 -27.13
C ASP A 427 -12.02 -25.61 -27.28
N LEU A 428 -10.78 -25.83 -27.72
CA LEU A 428 -9.77 -24.77 -27.89
C LEU A 428 -10.26 -23.66 -28.83
#